data_AF-W2TPJ1-F1
#
_entry.id   AF-W2TPJ1-F1
#
_cell.length_a   1.000
_cell.length_b   1.000
_cell.length_c   1.000
_cell.angle_alpha   90.00
_cell.angle_beta   90.00
_cell.angle_gamma   90.00
#
_symmetry.space_group_name_H-M   'P 1'
#
loop_
_entity.id
_entity.type
_entity.pdbx_description
1 polymer ?
#
loop_
_entity_poly.entity_id
_entity_poly.type
_entity_poly.pdbx_seq_one_letter_code
_entity_poly.pdbx_strand_id
1 'polypeptide(L)' 'MAYTCGYFSSLALIYTPSVVPTCYQKISGMAAAIALMLGILCGVSLTPVIGIITAAL' A
#
# COMPACT_ATOMS: atom_id res chain seq x y z
N MET A 1 -6.18 8.27 -11.88
CA MET A 1 -5.34 7.82 -10.75
C MET A 1 -5.45 6.32 -10.44
N ALA A 2 -6.56 5.62 -10.74
CA ALA A 2 -6.70 4.19 -10.42
C ALA A 2 -5.68 3.26 -11.11
N TYR A 3 -5.33 3.52 -12.38
CA TYR A 3 -4.37 2.69 -13.14
C TYR A 3 -2.97 2.67 -12.52
N THR A 4 -2.44 3.84 -12.15
CA THR A 4 -1.09 3.94 -11.58
C THR A 4 -1.00 3.30 -10.19
N CYS A 5 -2.02 3.52 -9.34
CA CYS A 5 -2.06 2.94 -8.00
C CYS A 5 -2.18 1.41 -8.04
N GLY A 6 -3.05 0.88 -8.91
CA GLY A 6 -3.20 -0.57 -9.09
C GLY A 6 -1.92 -1.21 -9.63
N TYR A 7 -1.32 -0.61 -10.67
CA TYR A 7 -0.09 -1.11 -11.27
C TYR A 7 1.06 -1.14 -10.25
N PHE A 8 1.28 -0.03 -9.52
CA PHE A 8 2.35 0.05 -8.53
C PHE A 8 2.15 -0.91 -7.35
N SER A 9 0.90 -1.10 -6.90
CA SER A 9 0.54 -2.06 -5.85
C SER A 9 0.84 -3.50 -6.26
N SER A 10 0.47 -3.89 -7.48
CA SER A 10 0.79 -5.22 -8.02
C SER A 10 2.29 -5.43 -8.23
N LEU A 11 3.00 -4.43 -8.74
CA LEU A 11 4.46 -4.49 -8.88
C LEU A 11 5.13 -4.66 -7.51
N ALA A 12 4.72 -3.90 -6.50
CA ALA A 12 5.26 -4.02 -5.15
C ALA A 12 5.10 -5.45 -4.60
N LEU A 13 3.94 -6.07 -4.77
CA LEU A 13 3.70 -7.45 -4.33
C LEU A 13 4.51 -8.51 -5.10
N ILE A 14 4.84 -8.26 -6.37
CA ILE A 14 5.62 -9.18 -7.20
C ILE A 14 7.13 -9.03 -6.92
N TYR A 15 7.62 -7.80 -6.81
CA TYR A 15 9.05 -7.54 -6.64
C TYR A 15 9.53 -7.73 -5.19
N THR A 16 8.70 -7.45 -4.17
CA THR A 16 9.11 -7.60 -2.76
C THR A 16 9.55 -9.03 -2.39
N PRO A 17 8.83 -10.12 -2.76
CA PRO A 17 9.32 -11.48 -2.52
C PRO A 17 10.41 -11.93 -3.51
N SER A 18 10.65 -11.20 -4.61
CA SER A 18 11.67 -11.56 -5.60
C SER A 18 13.10 -11.21 -5.14
N VAL A 19 13.24 -10.24 -4.23
CA VAL A 19 14.53 -9.77 -3.70
C VAL A 19 15.03 -10.51 -2.46
N VAL A 20 14.30 -11.51 -1.96
CA VAL A 20 14.62 -12.27 -0.74
C VAL A 20 14.81 -13.76 -1.04
N PRO A 21 15.66 -14.46 -0.27
CA PRO A 21 15.94 -15.88 -0.49
C PRO A 21 14.67 -16.73 -0.37
N THR A 22 14.61 -17.83 -1.12
CA THR A 22 13.44 -18.73 -1.27
C THR A 22 12.86 -19.23 0.04
N CYS A 23 13.68 -19.36 1.09
CA CYS A 23 13.23 -19.71 2.45
C CYS A 23 12.27 -18.67 3.07
N TYR A 24 12.34 -17.40 2.69
CA TYR A 24 11.58 -16.30 3.33
C TYR A 24 10.52 -15.66 2.43
N GLN A 25 10.36 -16.13 1.18
CA GLN A 25 9.45 -15.51 0.22
C GLN A 25 8.00 -15.43 0.70
N LYS A 26 7.50 -16.44 1.43
CA LYS A 26 6.15 -16.40 2.00
C LYS A 26 5.98 -15.28 3.04
N ILE A 27 6.93 -15.15 3.96
CA ILE A 27 6.88 -14.13 5.02
C ILE A 27 7.01 -12.74 4.40
N SER A 28 7.88 -12.57 3.41
CA SER A 28 8.05 -11.31 2.70
C SER A 28 6.80 -10.90 1.91
N GLY A 29 6.10 -11.84 1.29
CA GLY A 29 4.84 -11.56 0.61
C GLY A 29 3.75 -11.10 1.58
N MET A 30 3.67 -11.73 2.75
CA MET A 30 2.77 -11.31 3.82
C MET A 30 3.11 -9.91 4.35
N ALA A 31 4.40 -9.60 4.54
CA ALA A 31 4.85 -8.27 4.97
C ALA A 31 4.49 -7.17 3.96
N ALA A 32 4.66 -7.43 2.66
CA ALA A 32 4.27 -6.51 1.60
C ALA A 32 2.75 -6.23 1.61
N ALA A 33 1.92 -7.26 1.82
CA ALA A 33 0.47 -7.11 1.92
C ALA A 33 0.06 -6.27 3.15
N ILE A 34 0.72 -6.46 4.29
CA ILE A 34 0.46 -5.69 5.52
C ILE A 34 0.81 -4.21 5.32
N ALA A 35 1.95 -3.91 4.68
CA ALA A 35 2.37 -2.54 4.38
C ALA A 35 1.37 -1.81 3.46
N LEU A 36 0.85 -2.50 2.44
CA LEU A 36 -0.18 -1.93 1.55
C LEU A 36 -1.50 -1.69 2.29
N MET A 37 -1.94 -2.61 3.15
CA MET A 37 -3.16 -2.41 3.94
C MET A 37 -3.04 -1.25 4.94
N LEU A 38 -1.90 -1.12 5.61
CA LEU A 38 -1.62 0.04 6.48
C LEU A 38 -1.65 1.35 5.70
N GLY A 39 -1.09 1.38 4.49
CA GLY A 39 -1.15 2.54 3.61
C GLY A 39 -2.58 2.93 3.24
N ILE A 40 -3.44 1.96 2.93
CA ILE A 40 -4.86 2.20 2.62
C ILE A 40 -5.60 2.73 3.85
N LEU A 41 -5.40 2.12 5.03
CA LEU A 41 -6.03 2.57 6.27
C LEU A 41 -5.63 4.01 6.63
N CYS A 42 -4.35 4.35 6.47
CA CYS A 42 -3.86 5.70 6.69
C CYS A 42 -4.43 6.69 5.66
N GLY A 43 -4.51 6.32 4.38
CA GLY A 43 -5.13 7.15 3.36
C GLY A 43 -6.62 7.41 3.62
N VAL A 44 -7.38 6.38 3.98
CA VAL A 44 -8.81 6.49 4.30
C VAL A 44 -9.04 7.35 5.54
N SER A 45 -8.18 7.29 6.55
CA SER A 45 -8.33 8.13 7.75
C SER A 45 -7.90 9.59 7.55
N LEU A 46 -6.92 9.86 6.67
CA LEU A 46 -6.54 11.25 6.30
C LEU A 46 -7.55 11.92 5.36
N THR A 47 -8.26 11.16 4.53
CA THR A 47 -9.23 11.70 3.56
C THR A 47 -10.31 12.60 4.20
N PRO A 48 -11.00 12.19 5.29
CA PRO A 48 -11.97 13.07 5.95
C PRO A 48 -11.29 14.28 6.60
N VAL A 49 -10.10 14.14 7.18
CA VAL A 49 -9.37 15.26 7.80
C VAL A 49 -9.06 16.35 6.78
N ILE A 50 -8.53 15.97 5.62
CA ILE A 50 -8.25 16.90 4.50
C ILE A 50 -9.55 17.50 3.96
N GLY A 51 -10.61 16.70 3.84
CA GLY A 51 -11.92 17.17 3.41
C GLY A 51 -12.51 18.23 4.34
N ILE A 52 -12.41 18.04 5.65
CA ILE A 52 -12.87 19.01 6.66
C ILE A 52 -12.04 20.29 6.60
N ILE A 53 -10.70 20.18 6.52
CA ILE A 53 -9.80 21.35 6.40
C ILE A 53 -10.11 22.15 5.12
N THR A 54 -10.34 21.46 4.00
CA THR A 54 -10.64 22.10 2.71
C THR A 54 -12.03 22.75 2.68
N ALA A 55 -13.02 22.15 3.34
CA ALA A 55 -14.37 22.71 3.43
C ALA A 55 -14.47 23.90 4.41
N ALA A 56 -13.47 24.07 5.29
CA ALA A 56 -13.40 25.17 6.25
C ALA A 56 -12.68 26.42 5.71
N LEU A 57 -12.09 26.36 4.52
CA LEU A 57 -11.41 27.46 3.83
C LEU A 57 -12.36 28.14 2.84
#